data_AF-A0A9W8TZT8-F1
#
_entry.id   AF-A0A9W8TZT8-F1
#
_cell.length_a   1.000
_cell.length_b   1.000
_cell.length_c   1.000
_cell.angle_alpha   90.00
_cell.angle_beta   90.00
_cell.angle_gamma   90.00
#
_symmetry.space_group_name_H-M   'P 1'
#
loop_
_entity.id
_entity.type
_entity.pdbx_description
1 polymer ?
#
loop_
_entity_poly.entity_id
_entity_poly.type
_entity_poly.pdbx_seq_one_letter_code
_entity_poly.pdbx_strand_id
1 'polypeptide(L)'
;MQAAYNTAVDYVHQREQFGVRVGTIGSMQAKLAEMYTKFNTARTFVYAVARAVNYHNSEAQKQGLRPKDKGYTYPPFQRRDCAAAIMYATDKAIEVAMECMQCLGGNGYINDYPAARYLADARLYTVGAGTQEVRRWLIGREVNSDFE
;
A
#
# COMPACT_ATOMS: atom_id res chain seq x y z
N MET A 1 0.89 3.79 -5.54
CA MET A 1 -0.55 3.49 -5.69
C MET A 1 -1.35 4.64 -6.31
N GLN A 2 -1.55 5.78 -5.63
CA GLN A 2 -2.36 6.88 -6.18
C GLN A 2 -1.90 7.35 -7.56
N ALA A 3 -0.58 7.52 -7.76
CA ALA A 3 -0.02 7.91 -9.06
C ALA A 3 -0.38 6.91 -10.17
N ALA A 4 -0.23 5.61 -9.91
CA ALA A 4 -0.60 4.55 -10.85
C ALA A 4 -2.11 4.54 -11.16
N TYR A 5 -2.96 4.75 -10.14
CA TYR A 5 -4.40 4.90 -10.35
C TYR A 5 -4.74 6.12 -11.22
N ASN A 6 -4.18 7.30 -10.92
CA ASN A 6 -4.43 8.51 -11.70
C ASN A 6 -3.97 8.33 -13.15
N THR A 7 -2.76 7.81 -13.38
CA THR A 7 -2.26 7.53 -14.73
C THR A 7 -3.18 6.58 -15.49
N ALA A 8 -3.70 5.54 -14.84
CA ALA A 8 -4.65 4.62 -15.46
C ALA A 8 -5.98 5.32 -15.81
N VAL A 9 -6.56 6.05 -14.86
CA VAL A 9 -7.82 6.81 -15.04
C VAL A 9 -7.68 7.80 -16.19
N ASP A 10 -6.61 8.59 -16.22
CA ASP A 10 -6.41 9.60 -17.26
C ASP A 10 -6.28 8.94 -18.63
N TYR A 11 -5.46 7.88 -18.73
CA TYR A 11 -5.20 7.20 -19.99
C TYR A 11 -6.46 6.56 -20.58
N VAL A 12 -7.25 5.83 -19.78
CA VAL A 12 -8.41 5.10 -20.31
C VAL A 12 -9.55 6.02 -20.73
N HIS A 13 -9.61 7.25 -20.21
CA HIS A 13 -10.58 8.26 -20.66
C HIS A 13 -10.14 9.02 -21.91
N GLN A 14 -8.84 9.02 -22.23
CA GLN A 14 -8.31 9.60 -23.47
C GLN A 14 -8.23 8.58 -24.62
N ARG A 15 -7.97 7.31 -24.29
CA ARG A 15 -7.83 6.25 -25.28
C ARG A 15 -9.19 5.81 -25.81
N GLU A 16 -9.32 5.77 -27.14
CA GLU A 16 -10.50 5.22 -27.82
C GLU A 16 -10.15 3.91 -28.54
N GLN A 17 -11.03 2.92 -28.43
CA GLN A 17 -10.99 1.65 -29.15
C GLN A 17 -12.43 1.23 -29.46
N PHE A 18 -12.66 0.57 -30.60
CA PHE A 18 -14.00 0.15 -31.04
C PHE A 18 -15.03 1.30 -31.05
N GLY A 19 -14.59 2.52 -31.36
CA GLY A 19 -15.44 3.71 -31.41
C GLY A 19 -15.90 4.25 -30.06
N VAL A 20 -15.35 3.75 -28.94
CA VAL A 20 -15.69 4.22 -27.59
C VAL A 20 -14.44 4.47 -26.76
N ARG A 21 -14.56 5.30 -25.72
CA ARG A 21 -13.49 5.48 -24.73
C ARG A 21 -13.29 4.19 -23.96
N VAL A 22 -12.04 3.77 -23.79
CA VAL A 22 -11.71 2.51 -23.11
C VAL A 22 -12.25 2.49 -21.67
N GLY A 23 -12.27 3.65 -20.99
CA GLY A 23 -12.79 3.80 -19.63
C GLY A 23 -14.29 3.54 -19.49
N THR A 24 -15.08 3.56 -20.56
CA THR A 24 -16.52 3.24 -20.52
C THR A 24 -16.80 1.76 -20.72
N ILE A 25 -15.78 0.95 -21.02
CA ILE A 25 -15.91 -0.50 -21.15
C ILE A 25 -16.01 -1.11 -19.74
N GLY A 26 -17.02 -1.94 -19.47
CA GLY A 26 -17.30 -2.46 -18.13
C GLY A 26 -16.12 -3.20 -17.47
N SER A 27 -15.33 -3.94 -18.24
CA SER A 27 -14.12 -4.60 -17.73
C SER A 27 -13.06 -3.60 -17.25
N MET A 28 -12.95 -2.44 -17.90
CA MET A 28 -12.04 -1.38 -17.47
C MET A 28 -12.56 -0.67 -16.22
N GLN A 29 -13.87 -0.42 -16.15
CA GLN A 29 -14.51 0.14 -14.96
C GLN A 29 -14.31 -0.74 -13.73
N ALA A 30 -14.41 -2.07 -13.89
CA ALA A 30 -14.13 -3.02 -12.82
C ALA A 30 -12.69 -2.91 -12.30
N LYS A 31 -11.70 -2.80 -13.21
CA LYS A 31 -10.28 -2.58 -12.84
C LYS A 31 -10.10 -1.27 -12.08
N LEU A 32 -10.67 -0.18 -12.56
CA LEU A 32 -10.58 1.12 -11.88
C LEU A 32 -11.22 1.09 -10.48
N ALA A 33 -12.37 0.44 -10.33
CA ALA A 33 -13.05 0.28 -9.06
C ALA A 33 -12.20 -0.53 -8.05
N GLU A 34 -11.58 -1.61 -8.52
CA GLU A 34 -10.70 -2.44 -7.70
C GLU A 34 -9.43 -1.69 -7.29
N MET A 35 -8.78 -0.99 -8.24
CA MET A 35 -7.62 -0.15 -7.95
C MET A 35 -7.97 0.92 -6.90
N TYR A 36 -9.11 1.61 -7.07
CA TYR A 36 -9.60 2.63 -6.15
C TYR A 36 -9.78 2.07 -4.73
N THR A 37 -10.43 0.92 -4.64
CA THR A 37 -10.69 0.24 -3.37
C THR A 37 -9.38 -0.14 -2.68
N LYS A 38 -8.47 -0.80 -3.40
CA LYS A 38 -7.18 -1.26 -2.85
C LYS A 38 -6.35 -0.10 -2.30
N PHE A 39 -6.17 0.98 -3.07
CA PHE A 39 -5.32 2.08 -2.59
C PHE A 39 -5.96 2.84 -1.43
N ASN A 40 -7.29 3.03 -1.43
CA ASN A 40 -7.97 3.73 -0.33
C ASN A 40 -7.96 2.88 0.94
N THR A 41 -8.16 1.58 0.85
CA THR A 41 -8.04 0.68 2.01
C THR A 41 -6.64 0.72 2.58
N ALA A 42 -5.61 0.62 1.74
CA ALA A 42 -4.22 0.71 2.19
C ALA A 42 -3.91 2.07 2.83
N ARG A 43 -4.38 3.17 2.22
CA ARG A 43 -4.23 4.53 2.77
C ARG A 43 -4.88 4.64 4.15
N THR A 44 -6.15 4.24 4.26
CA THR A 44 -6.90 4.31 5.51
C THR A 44 -6.25 3.49 6.60
N PHE A 45 -5.78 2.27 6.27
CA PHE A 45 -5.11 1.40 7.23
C PHE A 45 -3.81 2.03 7.74
N VAL A 46 -2.94 2.51 6.84
CA VAL A 46 -1.68 3.17 7.21
C VAL A 46 -1.93 4.40 8.09
N TYR A 47 -2.88 5.27 7.72
CA TYR A 47 -3.19 6.45 8.54
C TYR A 47 -3.83 6.11 9.88
N ALA A 48 -4.65 5.06 9.96
CA ALA A 48 -5.22 4.62 11.22
C ALA A 48 -4.12 4.13 12.19
N VAL A 49 -3.20 3.30 11.70
CA VAL A 49 -2.05 2.83 12.50
C VAL A 49 -1.14 3.99 12.89
N ALA A 50 -0.84 4.91 11.97
CA ALA A 50 -0.02 6.09 12.28
C ALA A 50 -0.65 6.97 13.37
N ARG A 51 -1.98 7.16 13.36
CA ARG A 51 -2.68 7.89 14.43
C ARG A 51 -2.57 7.18 15.78
N ALA A 52 -2.74 5.86 15.82
CA ALA A 52 -2.59 5.09 17.05
C ALA A 52 -1.17 5.18 17.61
N VAL A 53 -0.15 5.08 16.74
CA VAL A 53 1.26 5.28 17.13
C VAL A 53 1.51 6.67 17.68
N ASN A 54 1.02 7.72 17.00
CA ASN A 54 1.21 9.10 17.47
C ASN A 54 0.56 9.34 18.83
N TYR A 55 -0.66 8.83 19.03
CA TYR A 55 -1.34 8.92 20.31
C TYR A 55 -0.55 8.22 21.42
N HIS A 56 -0.09 7.00 21.19
CA HIS A 56 0.69 6.27 22.18
C HIS A 56 2.00 7.00 22.53
N ASN A 57 2.71 7.48 21.51
CA ASN A 57 3.94 8.26 21.72
C ASN A 57 3.67 9.55 22.51
N SER A 58 2.53 10.22 22.29
CA SER A 58 2.17 11.42 23.06
C SER A 58 1.87 11.12 24.52
N GLU A 59 1.25 9.98 24.83
CA GLU A 59 1.02 9.57 26.22
C GLU A 59 2.33 9.22 26.94
N ALA A 60 3.23 8.50 26.27
CA ALA A 60 4.56 8.22 26.82
C ALA A 60 5.36 9.52 27.07
N GLN A 61 5.26 10.50 26.17
CA GLN A 61 5.93 11.79 26.31
C GLN A 61 5.46 12.58 27.53
N LYS A 62 4.16 12.50 27.88
CA LYS A 62 3.63 13.12 29.12
C LYS A 62 4.27 12.54 30.39
N GLN A 63 4.74 11.29 30.32
CA GLN A 63 5.46 10.61 31.40
C GLN A 63 6.97 10.88 31.37
N GLY A 64 7.44 11.75 30.47
CA GLY A 64 8.86 12.05 30.29
C GLY A 64 9.62 10.98 29.50
N LEU A 65 8.93 10.00 28.90
CA LEU A 65 9.53 8.91 28.12
C LEU A 65 9.41 9.19 26.62
N ARG A 66 10.48 8.92 25.88
CA ARG A 66 10.50 8.93 24.40
C ARG A 66 10.84 7.54 23.87
N PRO A 67 10.54 7.25 22.59
CA PRO A 67 10.77 5.93 21.99
C PRO A 67 12.21 5.37 22.05
N LYS A 68 13.19 6.20 22.43
CA LYS A 68 14.61 5.87 22.56
C LYS A 68 15.11 5.81 24.02
N ASP A 69 14.27 6.17 24.97
CA ASP A 69 14.67 6.27 26.38
C ASP A 69 14.63 4.87 27.02
N LYS A 70 15.58 4.58 27.93
CA LYS A 70 15.56 3.33 28.71
C LYS A 70 14.28 3.28 29.54
N GLY A 71 13.52 2.19 29.42
CA GLY A 71 12.21 2.02 30.06
C GLY A 71 11.02 2.31 29.13
N TYR A 72 11.27 2.80 27.91
CA TYR A 72 10.23 2.88 26.90
C TYR A 72 9.90 1.49 26.34
N THR A 73 8.64 1.07 26.50
CA THR A 73 8.15 -0.21 25.97
C THR A 73 7.09 0.06 24.94
N TYR A 74 7.36 -0.31 23.69
CA TYR A 74 6.33 -0.34 22.66
C TYR A 74 5.27 -1.38 23.01
N PRO A 75 3.97 -1.04 22.97
CA PRO A 75 2.92 -1.98 23.24
C PRO A 75 2.86 -3.04 22.12
N PRO A 76 2.46 -4.29 22.43
CA PRO A 76 2.42 -5.37 21.44
C PRO A 76 1.56 -5.04 20.20
N PHE A 77 0.40 -4.41 20.41
CA PHE A 77 -0.50 -4.02 19.31
C PHE A 77 0.19 -3.11 18.28
N GLN A 78 1.05 -2.19 18.73
CA GLN A 78 1.75 -1.28 17.83
C GLN A 78 2.70 -2.00 16.87
N ARG A 79 3.37 -3.07 17.31
CA ARG A 79 4.35 -3.79 16.47
C ARG A 79 3.66 -4.57 15.35
N ARG A 80 2.65 -5.37 15.69
CA ARG A 80 1.90 -6.16 14.71
C ARG A 80 1.12 -5.28 13.74
N ASP A 81 0.55 -4.17 14.21
CA ASP A 81 -0.23 -3.26 13.36
C ASP A 81 0.67 -2.51 12.36
N CYS A 82 1.86 -2.06 12.79
CA CYS A 82 2.85 -1.45 11.90
C CYS A 82 3.32 -2.44 10.83
N ALA A 83 3.62 -3.69 11.24
CA ALA A 83 4.02 -4.75 10.32
C ALA A 83 2.90 -5.09 9.31
N ALA A 84 1.66 -5.19 9.77
CA ALA A 84 0.50 -5.44 8.94
C ALA A 84 0.25 -4.29 7.94
N ALA A 85 0.39 -3.04 8.38
CA ALA A 85 0.19 -1.87 7.53
C ALA A 85 1.19 -1.81 6.37
N ILE A 86 2.49 -1.95 6.64
CA ILE A 86 3.51 -1.93 5.58
C ILE A 86 3.39 -3.16 4.66
N MET A 87 3.07 -4.33 5.21
CA MET A 87 2.85 -5.54 4.43
C MET A 87 1.69 -5.38 3.44
N TYR A 88 0.54 -4.94 3.94
CA TYR A 88 -0.67 -4.75 3.13
C TYR A 88 -0.46 -3.68 2.06
N ALA A 89 0.08 -2.51 2.44
CA ALA A 89 0.33 -1.42 1.51
C ALA A 89 1.32 -1.81 0.40
N THR A 90 2.33 -2.62 0.72
CA THR A 90 3.30 -3.16 -0.25
C THR A 90 2.64 -4.07 -1.27
N ASP A 91 1.89 -5.08 -0.82
CA ASP A 91 1.24 -6.03 -1.72
C ASP A 91 0.25 -5.31 -2.65
N LYS A 92 -0.55 -4.38 -2.09
CA LYS A 92 -1.49 -3.58 -2.88
C LYS A 92 -0.81 -2.57 -3.80
N ALA A 93 0.39 -2.08 -3.47
CA ALA A 93 1.15 -1.24 -4.39
C ALA A 93 1.54 -1.96 -5.67
N ILE A 94 1.94 -3.23 -5.56
CA ILE A 94 2.28 -4.07 -6.71
C ILE A 94 1.04 -4.36 -7.54
N GLU A 95 -0.06 -4.80 -6.90
CA GLU A 95 -1.31 -5.09 -7.61
C GLU A 95 -1.83 -3.88 -8.39
N VAL A 96 -1.86 -2.70 -7.76
CA VAL A 96 -2.32 -1.45 -8.42
C VAL A 96 -1.37 -1.02 -9.53
N ALA A 97 -0.05 -1.21 -9.37
CA ALA A 97 0.92 -0.89 -10.43
C ALA A 97 0.78 -1.83 -11.65
N MET A 98 0.55 -3.13 -11.42
CA MET A 98 0.29 -4.09 -12.50
C MET A 98 -1.01 -3.77 -13.23
N GLU A 99 -2.08 -3.42 -12.51
CA GLU A 99 -3.33 -3.00 -13.14
C GLU A 99 -3.17 -1.72 -13.96
N CYS A 100 -2.36 -0.76 -13.49
CA CYS A 100 -2.02 0.43 -14.28
C CYS A 100 -1.37 0.04 -15.61
N MET A 101 -0.36 -0.84 -15.60
CA MET A 101 0.25 -1.34 -16.83
C MET A 101 -0.77 -2.01 -17.76
N GLN A 102 -1.66 -2.82 -17.19
CA GLN A 102 -2.72 -3.49 -17.95
C GLN A 102 -3.72 -2.50 -18.57
N CYS A 103 -4.11 -1.44 -17.85
CA CYS A 103 -4.98 -0.38 -18.35
C CYS A 103 -4.36 0.37 -19.55
N LEU A 104 -3.03 0.51 -19.56
CA LEU A 104 -2.30 1.16 -20.66
C LEU A 104 -2.07 0.22 -21.85
N GLY A 105 -2.27 -1.09 -21.69
CA GLY A 105 -1.97 -2.09 -22.73
C GLY A 105 -0.48 -2.11 -23.08
N GLY A 106 -0.15 -2.17 -24.37
CA GLY A 106 1.26 -2.13 -24.82
C GLY A 106 2.02 -0.89 -24.35
N ASN A 107 1.33 0.25 -24.21
CA ASN A 107 1.93 1.49 -23.71
C ASN A 107 2.34 1.40 -22.23
N GLY A 108 1.83 0.41 -21.48
CA GLY A 108 2.24 0.15 -20.11
C GLY A 108 3.66 -0.43 -20.00
N TYR A 109 4.22 -0.94 -21.11
CA TYR A 109 5.52 -1.63 -21.15
C TYR A 109 6.64 -0.80 -21.76
N ILE A 110 6.33 0.36 -22.35
CA ILE A 110 7.32 1.27 -22.93
C ILE A 110 7.67 2.40 -21.96
N ASN A 111 8.83 3.02 -22.15
CA ASN A 111 9.33 4.04 -21.23
C ASN A 111 8.69 5.43 -21.40
N ASP A 112 7.86 5.62 -22.42
CA ASP A 112 7.13 6.88 -22.66
C ASP A 112 6.04 7.13 -21.61
N TYR A 113 5.60 6.07 -20.92
CA TYR A 113 4.64 6.16 -19.83
C TYR A 113 5.27 5.69 -18.51
N PRO A 114 4.89 6.27 -17.37
CA PRO A 114 5.50 5.95 -16.08
C PRO A 114 5.05 4.60 -15.49
N ALA A 115 4.16 3.86 -16.16
CA ALA A 115 3.51 2.67 -15.61
C ALA A 115 4.50 1.56 -15.21
N ALA A 116 5.43 1.20 -16.10
CA ALA A 116 6.47 0.20 -15.81
C ALA A 116 7.38 0.63 -14.64
N ARG A 117 7.71 1.93 -14.56
CA ARG A 117 8.49 2.49 -13.45
C ARG A 117 7.77 2.32 -12.11
N TYR A 118 6.46 2.58 -12.06
CA TYR A 118 5.70 2.38 -10.82
C TYR A 118 5.77 0.94 -10.31
N LEU A 119 5.74 -0.06 -11.20
CA LEU A 119 5.87 -1.45 -10.82
C LEU A 119 7.28 -1.75 -10.30
N ALA A 120 8.32 -1.30 -11.01
CA ALA A 120 9.71 -1.46 -10.58
C ALA A 120 9.94 -0.88 -9.18
N ASP A 121 9.48 0.35 -8.94
CA ASP A 121 9.56 1.02 -7.64
C ASP A 121 8.79 0.25 -6.56
N ALA A 122 7.58 -0.22 -6.87
CA ALA A 122 6.74 -0.95 -5.92
C ALA A 122 7.32 -2.31 -5.51
N ARG A 123 8.05 -2.98 -6.41
CA ARG A 123 8.68 -4.27 -6.13
C ARG A 123 9.75 -4.18 -5.04
N LEU A 124 10.45 -3.06 -4.91
CA LEU A 124 11.46 -2.88 -3.86
C LEU A 124 10.85 -2.98 -2.45
N TYR A 125 9.59 -2.56 -2.28
CA TYR A 125 8.92 -2.54 -0.98
C TYR A 125 8.70 -3.93 -0.36
N THR A 126 8.78 -5.00 -1.17
CA THR A 126 8.67 -6.38 -0.64
C THR A 126 9.92 -6.84 0.10
N VAL A 127 11.03 -6.11 -0.04
CA VAL A 127 12.34 -6.48 0.52
C VAL A 127 12.84 -5.41 1.50
N GLY A 128 12.69 -4.13 1.15
CA GLY A 128 13.14 -3.01 2.00
C GLY A 128 12.43 -3.00 3.36
N ALA A 129 13.13 -2.53 4.41
CA ALA A 129 12.60 -2.45 5.79
C ALA A 129 12.04 -3.79 6.34
N GLY A 130 12.63 -4.91 5.92
CA GLY A 130 12.19 -6.27 6.28
C GLY A 130 11.32 -6.88 5.19
N THR A 131 11.57 -8.14 4.84
CA THR A 131 10.85 -8.80 3.75
C THR A 131 9.39 -9.11 4.13
N GLN A 132 8.55 -9.39 3.13
CA GLN A 132 7.16 -9.77 3.38
C GLN A 132 7.04 -11.04 4.25
N GLU A 133 7.97 -11.98 4.14
CA GLU A 133 8.02 -13.20 4.94
C GLU A 133 8.32 -12.87 6.41
N VAL A 134 9.30 -12.00 6.66
CA VAL A 134 9.64 -11.55 8.03
C VAL A 134 8.46 -10.81 8.66
N ARG A 135 7.75 -9.97 7.90
CA ARG A 135 6.56 -9.26 8.39
C ARG A 135 5.44 -10.24 8.75
N ARG A 136 5.16 -11.25 7.90
CA ARG A 136 4.17 -12.30 8.21
C ARG A 136 4.54 -13.09 9.45
N TRP A 137 5.80 -13.47 9.58
CA TRP A 137 6.31 -14.15 10.77
C TRP A 137 6.15 -13.30 12.03
N LEU A 138 6.53 -12.02 11.98
CA LEU A 138 6.39 -11.09 13.10
C LEU A 138 4.93 -10.94 13.54
N ILE A 139 4.01 -10.74 12.58
CA ILE A 139 2.58 -10.65 12.87
C ILE A 139 2.09 -11.95 13.52
N GLY A 140 2.43 -13.11 12.96
CA GLY A 140 2.02 -14.40 13.53
C GLY A 140 2.57 -14.63 14.94
N ARG A 141 3.83 -14.26 15.18
CA ARG A 141 4.45 -14.35 16.50
C ARG A 141 3.74 -13.45 17.53
N GLU A 142 3.46 -12.19 17.19
CA GLU A 142 2.80 -11.24 18.08
C GLU A 142 1.31 -11.58 18.29
N VAL A 143 0.67 -12.30 17.36
CA VAL A 143 -0.68 -12.85 17.58
C VAL A 143 -0.63 -14.02 18.57
N ASN A 144 0.38 -14.88 18.50
CA ASN A 144 0.50 -16.01 19.42
C ASN A 144 0.87 -15.59 20.84
N SER A 145 1.65 -14.52 21.02
CA SER A 145 2.00 -14.00 22.35
C SER A 145 0.81 -13.49 23.16
N ASP A 146 -0.34 -13.25 22.52
CA ASP A 146 -1.58 -12.91 23.25
C ASP A 146 -2.18 -14.13 23.98
N PHE A 147 -1.74 -15.35 23.67
CA PHE A 147 -2.26 -16.61 24.24
C PHE A 147 -1.29 -17.29 25.21
N GLU A 148 -0.05 -16.81 25.32
CA GLU A 148 0.98 -17.30 26.27
C GLU A 148 0.96 -16.47 27.56
#